data_AF-A0A2H3J1K8-F1
#
_entry.id   AF-A0A2H3J1K8-F1
#
_cell.length_a   1.000
_cell.length_b   1.000
_cell.length_c   1.000
_cell.angle_alpha   90.00
_cell.angle_beta   90.00
_cell.angle_gamma   90.00
#
_symmetry.space_group_name_H-M   'P 1'
#
loop_
_entity.id
_entity.type
_entity.pdbx_description
1 polymer ?
#
loop_
_entity_poly.entity_id
_entity_poly.type
_entity_poly.pdbx_seq_one_letter_code
_entity_poly.pdbx_strand_id
1 'polypeptide(L)'
;MPWPSKITRAFTTVEDIVVHENQYYGSYNKLLYTLFPADSDFIVLPNYIPGNMDGGADFIVSFEITLHQHPVLVLEVKPPQHLSLISTREAADRQIRRRLVDLSERALLPVHQEICIEI
;
A
#
# COMPACT_ATOMS: atom_id res chain seq x y z
N MET A 1 4.96 -21.64 2.02
CA MET A 1 3.54 -21.91 1.70
C MET A 1 3.19 -21.13 0.45
N PRO A 2 2.70 -21.76 -0.64
CA PRO A 2 2.24 -21.02 -1.81
C PRO A 2 0.93 -20.27 -1.50
N TRP A 3 0.79 -19.07 -2.05
CA TRP A 3 -0.45 -18.28 -1.93
C TRP A 3 -1.66 -19.02 -2.52
N PRO A 4 -2.88 -18.79 -2.03
CA PRO A 4 -4.09 -19.36 -2.62
C PRO A 4 -4.20 -19.00 -4.11
N SER A 5 -4.55 -19.98 -4.95
CA SER A 5 -4.62 -19.81 -6.42
C SER A 5 -5.49 -18.62 -6.87
N LYS A 6 -6.54 -18.31 -6.10
CA LYS A 6 -7.42 -17.14 -6.33
C LYS A 6 -6.69 -15.79 -6.25
N ILE A 7 -5.63 -15.71 -5.43
CA ILE A 7 -4.78 -14.52 -5.25
C ILE A 7 -3.77 -14.46 -6.37
N THR A 8 -3.00 -15.54 -6.57
CA THR A 8 -2.01 -15.61 -7.64
C THR A 8 -2.62 -15.28 -9.00
N ARG A 9 -3.80 -15.83 -9.31
CA ARG A 9 -4.52 -15.53 -10.56
C ARG A 9 -4.87 -14.06 -10.73
N ALA A 10 -5.17 -13.34 -9.64
CA ALA A 10 -5.48 -11.91 -9.73
C ALA A 10 -4.25 -11.11 -10.19
N PHE A 11 -3.07 -11.45 -9.68
CA PHE A 11 -1.82 -10.80 -10.08
C PHE A 11 -1.35 -11.20 -11.47
N THR A 12 -1.66 -12.41 -11.96
CA THR A 12 -1.31 -12.83 -13.34
C THR A 12 -2.28 -12.32 -14.42
N THR A 13 -3.42 -11.73 -14.04
CA THR A 13 -4.39 -11.19 -15.01
C THR A 13 -4.00 -9.79 -15.48
N VAL A 14 -3.09 -9.12 -14.76
CA VAL A 14 -2.59 -7.80 -15.13
C VAL A 14 -1.52 -7.99 -16.22
N GLU A 15 -1.68 -7.33 -17.37
CA GLU A 15 -0.70 -7.40 -18.45
C GLU A 15 0.57 -6.62 -18.07
N ASP A 16 1.74 -7.25 -18.17
CA ASP A 16 3.06 -6.66 -17.86
C ASP A 16 3.41 -5.42 -18.70
N ILE A 17 2.64 -5.15 -19.75
CA ILE A 17 2.82 -4.02 -20.66
C ILE A 17 2.36 -2.71 -20.00
N VAL A 18 1.57 -2.78 -18.93
CA VAL A 18 0.84 -1.62 -18.43
C VAL A 18 1.60 -0.84 -17.35
N VAL A 19 1.56 0.49 -17.50
CA VAL A 19 2.33 1.49 -16.74
C VAL A 19 1.56 2.04 -15.53
N HIS A 20 0.27 1.71 -15.38
CA HIS A 20 -0.60 2.36 -14.39
C HIS A 20 -0.83 1.50 -13.14
N GLU A 21 -0.65 2.12 -11.96
CA GLU A 21 -0.87 1.52 -10.64
C GLU A 21 -2.31 0.98 -10.46
N ASN A 22 -3.27 1.61 -11.14
CA ASN A 22 -4.69 1.33 -10.99
C ASN A 22 -5.10 -0.12 -11.32
N GLN A 23 -4.37 -0.80 -12.21
CA GLN A 23 -4.64 -2.19 -12.56
C GLN A 23 -4.31 -3.16 -11.44
N TYR A 24 -3.40 -2.77 -10.55
CA TYR A 24 -2.99 -3.57 -9.41
C TYR A 24 -3.91 -3.40 -8.21
N TYR A 25 -4.68 -2.30 -8.11
CA TYR A 25 -5.56 -2.04 -6.96
C TYR A 25 -6.56 -3.17 -6.74
N GLY A 26 -7.14 -3.75 -7.79
CA GLY A 26 -8.07 -4.88 -7.66
C GLY A 26 -7.39 -6.12 -7.04
N SER A 27 -6.17 -6.42 -7.47
CA SER A 27 -5.38 -7.56 -6.97
C SER A 27 -4.93 -7.36 -5.54
N TYR A 28 -4.45 -6.16 -5.19
CA TYR A 28 -4.10 -5.80 -3.82
C TYR A 28 -5.32 -5.76 -2.90
N ASN A 29 -6.44 -5.23 -3.35
CA ASN A 29 -7.69 -5.26 -2.58
C ASN A 29 -8.10 -6.71 -2.26
N LYS A 30 -8.01 -7.62 -3.24
CA LYS A 30 -8.29 -9.05 -3.02
C LYS A 30 -7.34 -9.71 -2.03
N LEU A 31 -6.05 -9.34 -2.07
CA LEU A 31 -5.05 -9.78 -1.10
C LEU A 31 -5.40 -9.26 0.30
N LEU A 32 -5.69 -7.97 0.44
CA LEU A 32 -6.05 -7.35 1.70
C LEU A 32 -7.30 -7.97 2.32
N TYR A 33 -8.36 -8.21 1.54
CA TYR A 33 -9.56 -8.91 2.04
C TYR A 33 -9.31 -10.37 2.45
N THR A 34 -8.20 -10.97 2.00
CA THR A 34 -7.81 -12.32 2.43
C THR A 34 -7.00 -12.28 3.73
N LEU A 35 -6.20 -11.22 3.94
CA LEU A 35 -5.38 -11.02 5.14
C LEU A 35 -6.17 -10.38 6.30
N PHE A 36 -7.14 -9.53 5.96
CA PHE A 36 -8.01 -8.79 6.85
C PHE A 36 -9.47 -9.06 6.48
N PRO A 37 -10.01 -10.22 6.89
CA PRO A 37 -11.39 -10.60 6.61
C PRO A 37 -12.40 -9.62 7.17
N ALA A 38 -13.57 -9.50 6.55
CA ALA A 38 -14.62 -8.58 6.97
C ALA A 38 -15.27 -8.92 8.32
N ASP A 39 -15.12 -10.16 8.79
CA ASP A 39 -15.54 -10.65 10.11
C ASP A 39 -14.48 -10.42 11.20
N SER A 40 -13.34 -9.79 10.87
CA SER A 40 -12.32 -9.38 11.83
C SER A 40 -12.54 -7.94 12.33
N ASP A 41 -11.82 -7.56 13.38
CA ASP A 41 -11.84 -6.19 13.93
C ASP A 41 -11.05 -5.18 13.09
N PHE A 42 -10.40 -5.63 12.01
CA PHE A 42 -9.63 -4.76 11.11
C PHE A 42 -10.54 -4.05 10.12
N ILE A 43 -10.27 -2.77 9.90
CA ILE A 43 -10.93 -1.95 8.87
C ILE A 43 -9.91 -1.61 7.80
N VAL A 44 -10.19 -1.99 6.55
CA VAL A 44 -9.38 -1.64 5.37
C VAL A 44 -10.00 -0.42 4.69
N LEU A 45 -9.32 0.73 4.73
CA LEU A 45 -9.79 1.99 4.18
C LEU A 45 -8.95 2.41 2.95
N PRO A 46 -9.55 2.55 1.75
CA PRO A 46 -8.88 3.21 0.64
C PRO A 46 -8.86 4.73 0.85
N ASN A 47 -7.67 5.32 0.76
CA ASN A 47 -7.41 6.74 0.87
C ASN A 47 -6.88 7.29 -0.46
N TYR A 48 -7.45 8.40 -0.92
CA TYR A 48 -7.03 9.09 -2.15
C TYR A 48 -6.22 10.32 -1.76
N ILE A 49 -4.92 10.29 -2.03
CA ILE A 49 -3.99 11.36 -1.68
C ILE A 49 -3.73 12.20 -2.93
N PRO A 50 -3.87 13.54 -2.88
CA PRO A 50 -3.49 14.40 -3.99
C PRO A 50 -2.00 14.21 -4.33
N GLY A 51 -1.69 13.97 -5.60
CA GLY A 51 -0.33 13.89 -6.10
C GLY A 51 0.33 15.28 -6.13
N ASN A 52 1.64 15.31 -5.88
CA ASN A 52 2.45 16.54 -5.84
C ASN A 52 2.71 17.19 -7.22
N MET A 53 1.99 16.82 -8.28
CA MET A 53 2.25 17.38 -9.61
C MET A 53 1.42 18.64 -9.83
N ASP A 54 2.11 19.79 -9.84
CA ASP A 54 1.57 21.08 -10.30
C ASP A 54 0.94 20.91 -11.69
N GLY A 55 -0.39 20.80 -11.75
CA GLY A 55 -1.17 20.87 -12.99
C GLY A 55 -1.84 19.57 -13.45
N GLY A 56 -1.69 18.44 -12.75
CA GLY A 56 -2.37 17.18 -13.06
C GLY A 56 -3.14 16.63 -11.87
N ALA A 57 -4.37 16.17 -12.09
CA ALA A 57 -5.16 15.43 -11.10
C ALA A 57 -4.64 14.00 -10.93
N ASP A 58 -3.37 13.86 -10.54
CA ASP A 58 -2.80 12.58 -10.15
C ASP A 58 -3.20 12.32 -8.70
N PHE A 59 -3.82 11.18 -8.42
CA PHE A 59 -4.20 10.78 -7.07
C PHE A 59 -3.56 9.45 -6.75
N ILE A 60 -2.81 9.40 -5.66
CA ILE A 60 -2.20 8.16 -5.19
C ILE A 60 -3.22 7.45 -4.32
N VAL A 61 -3.58 6.21 -4.69
CA VAL A 61 -4.40 5.36 -3.84
C VAL A 61 -3.51 4.66 -2.82
N SER A 62 -3.80 4.89 -1.55
CA SER A 62 -3.22 4.16 -0.43
C SER A 62 -4.30 3.36 0.29
N PHE A 63 -3.92 2.25 0.92
CA PHE A 63 -4.79 1.49 1.81
C PHE A 63 -4.28 1.66 3.24
N GLU A 64 -5.14 2.16 4.13
CA GLU A 64 -4.87 2.24 5.56
C GLU A 64 -5.68 1.15 6.26
N ILE A 65 -4.98 0.25 6.95
CA ILE A 65 -5.61 -0.80 7.76
C ILE A 65 -5.56 -0.32 9.20
N THR A 66 -6.71 -0.29 9.85
CA THR A 66 -6.84 0.14 11.24
C THR A 66 -7.41 -0.97 12.12
N LEU A 67 -6.98 -1.02 13.38
CA LEU A 67 -7.55 -1.84 14.44
C LEU A 67 -8.04 -0.90 15.54
N HIS A 68 -9.33 -0.93 15.86
CA HIS A 68 -9.96 -0.02 16.82
C HIS A 68 -9.57 1.47 16.58
N GLN A 69 -9.62 1.94 15.32
CA GLN A 69 -9.26 3.30 14.88
C GLN A 69 -7.77 3.66 14.85
N HIS A 70 -6.89 2.73 15.23
CA HIS A 70 -5.45 2.95 15.22
C HIS A 70 -4.83 2.30 13.98
N PRO A 71 -4.01 3.03 13.19
CA PRO A 71 -3.37 2.48 12.01
C PRO A 71 -2.37 1.39 12.40
N VAL A 72 -2.45 0.25 11.73
CA VAL A 72 -1.55 -0.90 11.93
C VAL A 72 -0.74 -1.23 10.69
N LEU A 73 -1.25 -0.87 9.50
CA LEU A 73 -0.57 -1.06 8.23
C LEU A 73 -0.99 0.03 7.25
N VAL A 74 -0.04 0.51 6.46
CA VAL A 74 -0.29 1.36 5.31
C VAL A 74 0.33 0.69 4.09
N LEU A 75 -0.42 0.65 3.00
CA LEU A 75 0.05 0.13 1.73
C LEU A 75 -0.16 1.17 0.64
N GLU A 76 0.91 1.52 -0.06
CA GLU A 76 0.87 2.26 -1.31
C GLU A 76 1.34 1.35 -2.44
N VAL A 77 0.57 1.32 -3.53
CA VAL A 77 0.90 0.46 -4.68
C VAL A 77 1.61 1.30 -5.73
N LYS A 78 2.78 0.85 -6.18
CA LYS A 78 3.56 1.47 -7.25
C LYS A 78 3.62 0.57 -8.49
N PRO A 79 3.87 1.11 -9.69
CA PRO A 79 4.02 0.32 -10.90
C PRO A 79 5.24 -0.59 -10.78
N PRO A 80 5.24 -1.79 -11.39
CA PRO A 80 6.40 -2.68 -11.37
C PRO A 80 7.67 -2.02 -11.92
N GLN A 81 7.54 -1.09 -12.87
CA GLN A 81 8.68 -0.38 -13.46
C GLN A 81 9.45 0.42 -12.40
N HIS A 82 8.79 0.87 -11.33
CA HIS A 82 9.44 1.58 -10.23
C HIS A 82 10.39 0.68 -9.40
N LEU A 83 10.30 -0.64 -9.54
CA LEU A 83 11.28 -1.55 -8.91
C LEU A 83 12.61 -1.56 -9.65
N SER A 84 12.61 -1.22 -10.95
CA SER A 84 13.81 -1.29 -11.78
C SER A 84 14.77 -0.11 -11.56
N LEU A 85 14.29 1.01 -11.03
CA LEU A 85 15.08 2.22 -10.80
C LEU A 85 15.27 2.47 -9.30
N ILE A 86 16.51 2.66 -8.86
CA ILE A 86 16.84 2.94 -7.47
C ILE A 86 16.17 4.25 -7.00
N SER A 87 16.15 5.26 -7.87
CA SER A 87 15.55 6.57 -7.55
C SER A 87 14.04 6.48 -7.27
N THR A 88 13.30 5.66 -8.02
CA THR A 88 11.85 5.48 -7.78
C THR A 88 11.57 4.65 -6.53
N ARG A 89 12.45 3.69 -6.20
CA ARG A 89 12.39 2.97 -4.92
C ARG A 89 12.64 3.90 -3.74
N GLU A 90 13.66 4.75 -3.82
CA GLU A 90 13.96 5.76 -2.79
C GLU A 90 12.79 6.76 -2.64
N ALA A 91 12.19 7.19 -3.74
CA ALA A 91 11.02 8.06 -3.71
C ALA A 91 9.82 7.40 -3.01
N ALA A 92 9.53 6.13 -3.32
CA ALA A 92 8.45 5.37 -2.68
C ALA A 92 8.71 5.18 -1.18
N ASP A 93 9.95 4.87 -0.79
CA ASP A 93 10.34 4.74 0.61
C ASP A 93 10.20 6.08 1.38
N ARG A 94 10.63 7.19 0.77
CA ARG A 94 10.44 8.52 1.35
C ARG A 94 8.97 8.87 1.51
N GLN A 95 8.13 8.46 0.56
CA GLN A 95 6.69 8.69 0.60
C GLN A 95 6.05 7.93 1.77
N ILE A 96 6.32 6.63 1.92
CA ILE A 96 5.75 5.83 3.01
C ILE A 96 6.26 6.29 4.38
N ARG A 97 7.54 6.69 4.50
CA ARG A 97 8.09 7.23 5.76
C ARG A 97 7.39 8.51 6.19
N ARG A 98 7.13 9.44 5.27
CA ARG A 98 6.34 10.65 5.58
C ARG A 98 4.94 10.27 6.06
N ARG A 99 4.30 9.32 5.39
CA ARG A 99 2.97 8.85 5.79
C ARG A 99 2.94 8.20 7.17
N LEU A 100 3.98 7.45 7.54
CA LEU A 100 4.11 6.87 8.87
C LEU A 100 4.28 7.95 9.95
N VAL A 101 5.03 9.02 9.67
CA VAL A 101 5.14 10.17 10.58
C VAL A 101 3.77 10.83 10.76
N ASP A 102 3.01 11.07 9.70
CA ASP A 102 1.67 11.68 9.81
C ASP A 102 0.69 10.81 10.61
N LEU A 103 0.87 9.50 10.59
CA LEU A 103 0.02 8.54 11.29
C LEU A 103 0.50 8.22 12.71
N SER A 104 1.71 8.64 13.09
CA SER A 104 2.31 8.22 14.35
C SER A 104 1.53 8.69 15.57
N GLU A 105 0.86 9.85 15.48
CA GLU A 105 0.00 10.36 16.56
C GLU A 105 -1.22 9.47 16.85
N ARG A 106 -1.67 8.70 15.85
CA ARG A 106 -2.82 7.81 15.95
C ARG A 106 -2.43 6.36 16.25
N ALA A 107 -1.15 6.00 16.17
CA ALA A 107 -0.71 4.63 16.34
C ALA A 107 -0.78 4.19 17.83
N LEU A 108 -1.14 2.93 18.08
CA LEU A 108 -1.19 2.35 19.45
C LEU A 108 0.17 2.20 20.11
N LEU A 109 1.25 2.32 19.34
CA LEU A 109 2.60 2.09 19.83
C LEU A 109 3.28 3.43 20.11
N PRO A 110 3.82 3.65 21.33
CA PRO A 110 4.79 4.72 21.51
C PRO A 110 5.95 4.44 20.56
N VAL A 111 6.23 5.40 19.68
CA VAL A 111 7.27 5.33 18.66
C VAL A 111 8.65 5.25 19.34
N HIS A 112 9.07 4.04 19.68
CA HIS A 112 10.45 3.71 20.01
C HIS A 112 10.78 2.35 19.41
N GLN A 113 11.04 2.36 18.10
CA GLN A 113 12.16 1.69 17.42
C GLN A 113 11.78 1.38 15.97
N GLU A 114 12.62 1.90 15.08
CA GLU A 114 12.68 1.60 13.66
C GLU A 114 12.68 0.08 13.46
N ILE A 115 11.59 -0.46 12.89
CA ILE A 115 11.62 -1.77 12.25
C ILE A 115 11.80 -1.52 10.75
N CYS A 116 13.06 -1.37 10.35
CA CYS A 116 13.47 -1.60 8.96
C CYS A 116 13.34 -3.09 8.67
N ILE A 117 12.33 -3.46 7.88
CA ILE A 117 12.36 -4.74 7.16
C ILE A 117 13.06 -4.47 5.83
N GLU A 118 14.38 -4.66 5.80
CA GLU A 118 15.10 -4.87 4.55
C GLU A 118 14.75 -6.26 4.01
N ILE A 119 14.32 -6.32 2.75
CA ILE A 119 14.22 -7.56 1.95
C ILE A 119 15.35 -7.52 0.93
#